data_AF-A0A7W0PXX4-F1
#
_entry.id   AF-A0A7W0PXX4-F1
#
_cell.length_a   1.000
_cell.length_b   1.000
_cell.length_c   1.000
_cell.angle_alpha   90.00
_cell.angle_beta   90.00
_cell.angle_gamma   90.00
#
_symmetry.space_group_name_H-M   'P 1'
#
loop_
_entity.id
_entity.type
_entity.pdbx_description
1 polymer ?
#
loop_
_entity_poly.entity_id
_entity_poly.type
_entity_poly.pdbx_seq_one_letter_code
_entity_poly.pdbx_strand_id
1 'polypeptide(L)' 'MRRRLLPLLALLGAWAAGIALLRRTAGGRRERVDLYFEDGSMQSLSDGAPEAARLLPLARAALTAARGG' A
#
# COMPACT_ATOMS: atom_id res chain seq x y z
N MET A 1 -40.73 0.95 16.54
CA MET A 1 -39.26 0.97 16.76
C MET A 1 -38.43 0.46 15.58
N ARG A 2 -38.89 -0.55 14.81
CA ARG A 2 -38.17 -1.12 13.65
C ARG A 2 -37.75 -0.12 12.56
N ARG A 3 -38.51 0.97 12.36
CA ARG A 3 -38.21 2.00 11.34
C ARG A 3 -37.02 2.92 11.70
N ARG A 4 -36.67 3.06 12.98
CA ARG A 4 -35.52 3.87 13.43
C ARG A 4 -34.18 3.12 13.38
N LEU A 5 -34.21 1.79 13.26
CA LEU A 5 -33.02 0.95 13.18
C LEU A 5 -32.46 0.85 11.76
N LEU A 6 -33.31 1.05 10.74
CA LEU A 6 -32.92 1.07 9.34
C LEU A 6 -31.83 2.11 9.01
N PRO A 7 -31.92 3.38 9.42
CA PRO A 7 -30.87 4.35 9.14
C PRO A 7 -29.56 4.03 9.87
N LEU A 8 -29.62 3.45 11.08
CA LEU A 8 -28.44 3.02 11.82
C LEU A 8 -27.73 1.84 11.14
N LEU A 9 -28.49 0.86 10.66
CA LEU A 9 -27.95 -0.26 9.88
C LEU A 9 -27.37 0.19 8.54
N ALA A 10 -28.03 1.13 7.86
CA ALA A 10 -27.51 1.72 6.63
C ALA A 10 -26.19 2.47 6.87
N LEU A 11 -26.09 3.23 7.95
CA LEU A 11 -24.87 3.94 8.33
C LEU A 11 -23.73 2.97 8.65
N LEU A 12 -24.00 1.93 9.45
CA LEU A 12 -23.03 0.89 9.77
C LEU A 12 -22.57 0.11 8.52
N GLY A 13 -23.50 -0.20 7.62
CA GLY A 13 -23.21 -0.85 6.34
C GLY A 13 -22.33 0.01 5.44
N ALA A 14 -22.65 1.31 5.31
CA ALA A 14 -21.85 2.26 4.55
C ALA A 14 -20.44 2.43 5.14
N TRP A 15 -20.33 2.48 6.47
CA TRP A 15 -19.05 2.61 7.17
C TRP A 15 -18.17 1.37 6.97
N ALA A 16 -18.73 0.17 7.14
CA ALA A 16 -18.02 -1.09 6.92
C ALA A 16 -17.58 -1.24 5.45
N ALA A 17 -18.45 -0.89 4.50
CA ALA A 17 -18.12 -0.89 3.07
C ALA A 17 -17.01 0.13 2.74
N GLY A 18 -17.07 1.33 3.33
CA GLY A 18 -16.04 2.36 3.20
C GLY A 18 -14.68 1.87 3.70
N ILE A 19 -14.62 1.26 4.90
CA ILE A 19 -13.39 0.69 5.46
C ILE A 19 -12.87 -0.45 4.60
N ALA A 20 -13.73 -1.35 4.13
CA ALA A 20 -13.32 -2.46 3.28
C ALA A 20 -12.72 -1.97 1.95
N LEU A 21 -13.33 -0.94 1.34
CA LEU A 21 -12.81 -0.30 0.14
C LEU A 21 -11.47 0.39 0.41
N LEU A 22 -11.37 1.14 1.52
CA LEU A 22 -10.13 1.81 1.93
C LEU A 22 -9.00 0.81 2.19
N ARG A 23 -9.30 -0.34 2.80
CA ARG A 23 -8.31 -1.41 3.00
C ARG A 23 -7.90 -2.08 1.70
N ARG A 24 -8.84 -2.23 0.75
CA ARG A 24 -8.56 -2.78 -0.58
C ARG A 24 -7.66 -1.83 -1.39
N THR A 25 -7.88 -0.52 -1.29
CA THR A 25 -7.07 0.48 -2.02
C THR A 25 -5.76 0.80 -1.30
N ALA A 26 -5.76 0.89 0.03
CA ALA A 26 -4.56 1.13 0.83
C ALA A 26 -3.65 -0.11 0.96
N GLY A 27 -4.21 -1.32 0.82
CA GLY A 27 -3.43 -2.56 0.72
C GLY A 27 -2.60 -2.64 -0.57
N GLY A 28 -2.97 -1.87 -1.59
CA GLY A 28 -2.13 -1.56 -2.75
C GLY A 28 -1.26 -0.33 -2.46
N ARG A 29 -0.51 -0.34 -1.35
CA ARG A 29 0.58 0.63 -1.17
C ARG A 29 1.52 0.40 -2.34
N ARG A 30 1.40 1.22 -3.39
CA ARG A 30 2.22 1.16 -4.61
C ARG A 30 3.66 1.18 -4.18
N GLU A 31 4.28 0.01 -4.12
CA GLU A 31 5.66 -0.11 -3.73
C GLU A 31 6.49 0.29 -4.94
N ARG A 32 7.18 1.42 -4.79
CA ARG A 32 8.02 2.01 -5.83
C ARG A 32 9.48 1.81 -5.44
N VAL A 33 10.34 1.61 -6.44
CA VAL A 33 11.79 1.52 -6.23
C VAL A 33 12.43 2.80 -6.74
N ASP A 34 13.08 3.54 -5.85
CA ASP A 34 13.86 4.73 -6.19
C ASP A 34 15.36 4.39 -6.13
N LEU A 35 16.03 4.51 -7.27
CA LEU A 35 17.45 4.28 -7.45
C LEU A 35 18.19 5.61 -7.47
N TYR A 36 19.16 5.74 -6.58
CA TYR A 36 20.04 6.90 -6.48
C TYR A 36 21.41 6.50 -7.02
N PHE A 37 21.90 7.24 -8.00
CA PHE A 37 23.21 7.00 -8.61
C PHE A 37 24.25 7.99 -8.08
N GLU A 38 25.53 7.65 -8.24
CA GLU A 38 26.65 8.46 -7.75
C GLU A 38 26.78 9.82 -8.45
N ASP A 39 26.26 9.93 -9.67
CA ASP A 39 26.17 11.20 -10.42
C ASP A 39 25.06 12.14 -9.88
N GLY A 40 24.36 11.72 -8.82
CA GLY A 40 23.25 12.47 -8.22
C GLY A 40 21.93 12.32 -8.97
N SER A 41 21.88 11.51 -10.04
CA SER A 41 20.65 11.22 -10.75
C SER A 41 19.77 10.26 -9.94
N MET A 42 18.45 10.39 -10.17
CA MET A 42 17.45 9.53 -9.56
C MET A 42 16.60 8.88 -10.65
N GLN A 43 16.46 7.56 -10.57
CA GLN A 43 15.50 6.82 -11.39
C GLN A 43 14.45 6.18 -10.51
N SER A 44 13.18 6.35 -10.86
CA SER A 44 12.08 5.92 -10.04
C SER A 44 11.19 4.95 -10.82
N LEU A 45 11.25 3.67 -10.45
CA LEU A 45 10.60 2.55 -11.12
C LEU A 45 9.20 2.35 -10.54
N SER A 46 8.17 2.52 -11.37
CA SER A 46 6.77 2.41 -10.95
C SER A 46 6.39 1.02 -10.47
N ASP A 47 5.39 0.96 -9.60
CA ASP A 47 4.77 -0.30 -9.16
C ASP A 47 4.28 -1.11 -10.38
N GLY A 48 4.58 -2.42 -10.37
CA GLY A 48 4.30 -3.34 -11.48
C GLY A 48 5.30 -3.31 -12.65
N ALA A 49 6.32 -2.44 -12.64
CA ALA A 49 7.41 -2.54 -13.61
C ALA A 49 8.20 -3.84 -13.39
N PRO A 50 8.57 -4.59 -14.45
CA PRO A 50 9.27 -5.87 -14.30
C PRO A 50 10.62 -5.72 -13.61
N GLU A 51 11.30 -4.58 -13.77
CA GLU A 51 12.54 -4.23 -13.08
C GLU A 51 12.30 -4.01 -11.58
N ALA A 52 11.26 -3.26 -11.22
CA ALA A 52 10.89 -3.02 -9.82
C ALA A 52 10.56 -4.33 -9.10
N ALA A 53 9.82 -5.24 -9.77
CA ALA A 53 9.45 -6.53 -9.22
C ALA A 53 10.66 -7.42 -8.85
N ARG A 54 11.78 -7.29 -9.59
CA ARG A 54 13.03 -8.01 -9.28
C ARG A 54 13.82 -7.36 -8.13
N LEU A 55 13.79 -6.03 -8.03
CA LEU A 55 14.58 -5.28 -7.05
C LEU A 55 13.91 -5.22 -5.66
N LEU A 56 12.58 -5.22 -5.63
CA LEU A 56 11.78 -5.13 -4.40
C LEU A 56 12.14 -6.18 -3.33
N PRO A 57 12.28 -7.47 -3.66
CA PRO A 57 12.69 -8.48 -2.68
C PRO A 57 14.07 -8.21 -2.07
N LEU A 58 15.02 -7.76 -2.90
CA LEU A 58 16.39 -7.45 -2.45
C LEU A 58 16.41 -6.24 -1.52
N ALA A 59 15.66 -5.19 -1.86
CA ALA A 59 15.52 -4.00 -1.02
C ALA A 59 14.91 -4.34 0.35
N ARG A 60 13.87 -5.20 0.39
CA ARG A 60 13.29 -5.67 1.66
C ARG A 60 14.28 -6.46 2.50
N ALA A 61 15.07 -7.34 1.88
CA ALA A 61 16.11 -8.10 2.59
C ALA A 61 17.16 -7.17 3.21
N ALA A 62 17.66 -6.18 2.45
CA ALA A 62 18.62 -5.19 2.92
C ALA A 62 18.07 -4.35 4.09
N LEU A 63 16.83 -3.86 3.98
CA LEU A 63 16.18 -3.10 5.06
C LEU A 63 15.94 -3.95 6.31
N THR A 64 15.64 -5.24 6.15
CA THR A 64 15.43 -6.15 7.28
C THR A 64 16.75 -6.42 7.99
N ALA A 65 17.83 -6.68 7.23
CA ALA A 65 19.17 -6.84 7.77
C ALA A 65 19.65 -5.59 8.54
N ALA A 66 19.41 -4.40 7.97
CA ALA A 66 19.78 -3.14 8.62
C ALA A 66 18.98 -2.83 9.91
N ARG A 67 17.79 -3.41 10.08
CA ARG A 67 16.93 -3.19 11.26
C ARG A 67 17.12 -4.23 12.36
N GLY A 68 17.70 -5.39 12.01
CA GLY A 68 17.97 -6.49 12.93
C GLY A 68 19.42 -6.57 13.41
N GLY A 69 20.27 -5.61 13.02
CA GLY A 69 21.66 -5.47 13.44
C GLY A 69 21.89 -4.33 14.41
#